data_AF-K9IWJ4-F1
#
_entry.id   AF-K9IWJ4-F1
#
_cell.length_a   1.000
_cell.length_b   1.000
_cell.length_c   1.000
_cell.angle_alpha   90.00
_cell.angle_beta   90.00
_cell.angle_gamma   90.00
#
_symmetry.space_group_name_H-M   'P 1'
#
loop_
_entity.id
_entity.type
_entity.pdbx_description
1 polymer ?
#
loop_
_entity_poly.entity_id
_entity_poly.type
_entity_poly.pdbx_seq_one_letter_code
_entity_poly.pdbx_strand_id
1 'polypeptide(L)'
;MQNNAKRNNNSRVSDIELNSVDAEESQNKFFEQLPPEVTLCIFSWLDVQSLCRVSMTFRSWNQKIRANDSLWKPHCLALRAVCKREIDDDLKSGYSWRDILRRNYQKSKVKLEWLSGRYSNISSPINLPEKIMYPMDAETWGEILEAELKRCKNHKDLIVLRV
;
A
#
# COMPACT_ATOMS: atom_id res chain seq x y z
N MET A 1 -24.48 67.87 -43.22
CA MET A 1 -25.22 66.61 -42.99
C MET A 1 -24.37 65.45 -43.50
N GLN A 2 -24.45 64.30 -42.81
CA GLN A 2 -23.74 63.01 -43.00
C GLN A 2 -22.54 62.78 -42.07
N ASN A 3 -22.81 61.99 -41.03
CA ASN A 3 -21.87 61.51 -40.01
C ASN A 3 -21.63 60.00 -40.18
N ASN A 4 -20.34 59.67 -40.29
CA ASN A 4 -19.59 58.59 -39.63
C ASN A 4 -20.10 57.13 -39.67
N ALA A 5 -19.30 56.32 -40.37
CA ALA A 5 -19.17 54.88 -40.20
C ALA A 5 -18.54 54.54 -38.83
N LYS A 6 -19.19 53.67 -38.06
CA LYS A 6 -18.57 52.81 -37.03
C LYS A 6 -19.61 51.81 -36.53
N ARG A 7 -19.39 50.52 -36.79
CA ARG A 7 -19.98 49.46 -35.98
C ARG A 7 -18.99 48.31 -35.83
N ASN A 8 -18.21 48.44 -34.76
CA ASN A 8 -17.46 47.36 -34.11
C ASN A 8 -18.48 46.41 -33.45
N ASN A 9 -18.18 45.12 -33.42
CA ASN A 9 -18.56 44.19 -32.34
C ASN A 9 -17.80 42.88 -32.53
N ASN A 10 -16.56 42.84 -32.06
CA ASN A 10 -15.85 41.59 -31.82
C ASN A 10 -16.48 40.85 -30.65
N SER A 11 -16.91 39.62 -30.93
CA SER A 11 -17.23 38.55 -29.99
C SER A 11 -16.13 38.41 -28.93
N ARG A 12 -16.43 38.74 -27.68
CA ARG A 12 -15.64 38.34 -26.51
C ARG A 12 -16.28 37.08 -25.92
N VAL A 13 -15.82 35.93 -26.40
CA VAL A 13 -15.79 34.72 -25.59
C VAL A 13 -14.78 35.01 -24.49
N SER A 14 -15.27 35.19 -23.26
CA SER A 14 -14.39 35.26 -22.10
C SER A 14 -14.05 33.83 -21.72
N ASP A 15 -12.91 33.35 -22.22
CA ASP A 15 -12.22 32.18 -21.68
C ASP A 15 -11.92 32.45 -20.21
N ILE A 16 -12.73 31.88 -19.34
CA ILE A 16 -12.44 31.79 -17.91
C ILE A 16 -11.33 30.75 -17.80
N GLU A 17 -10.11 31.25 -17.83
CA GLU A 17 -8.91 30.54 -17.42
C GLU A 17 -9.07 30.22 -15.92
N LEU A 18 -9.63 29.05 -15.64
CA LEU A 18 -9.70 28.47 -14.30
C LEU A 18 -8.27 28.19 -13.84
N ASN A 19 -7.71 29.12 -13.06
CA ASN A 19 -6.45 28.95 -12.37
C ASN A 19 -6.50 27.66 -11.54
N SER A 20 -5.67 26.68 -11.90
CA SER A 20 -5.59 25.39 -11.20
C SER A 20 -5.14 25.52 -9.75
N VAL A 21 -4.51 26.65 -9.40
CA VAL A 21 -3.97 26.94 -8.06
C VAL A 21 -5.10 27.16 -7.03
N ASP A 22 -6.20 27.83 -7.42
CA ASP A 22 -7.33 28.11 -6.51
C ASP A 22 -8.19 26.86 -6.22
N ALA A 23 -8.21 25.91 -7.16
CA ALA A 23 -8.91 24.63 -7.01
C ALA A 23 -8.19 23.72 -5.98
N GLU A 24 -6.86 23.75 -5.93
CA GLU A 24 -6.09 22.97 -4.96
C GLU A 24 -6.26 23.51 -3.53
N GLU A 25 -6.22 24.84 -3.34
CA GLU A 25 -6.35 25.43 -2.01
C GLU A 25 -7.76 25.24 -1.40
N SER A 26 -8.80 25.27 -2.23
CA SER A 26 -10.18 25.04 -1.80
C SER A 26 -10.47 23.57 -1.43
N GLN A 27 -9.93 22.61 -2.18
CA GLN A 27 -10.00 21.18 -1.85
C GLN A 27 -9.32 20.86 -0.52
N ASN A 28 -8.21 21.53 -0.22
CA ASN A 28 -7.45 21.34 1.02
C ASN A 28 -8.26 21.76 2.26
N LYS A 29 -9.03 22.85 2.14
CA LYS A 29 -9.91 23.33 3.23
C LYS A 29 -11.01 22.32 3.58
N PHE A 30 -11.50 21.53 2.63
CA PHE A 30 -12.54 20.53 2.89
C PHE A 30 -12.09 19.50 3.93
N PHE A 31 -10.87 18.95 3.79
CA PHE A 31 -10.37 17.94 4.73
C PHE A 31 -9.89 18.52 6.06
N GLU A 32 -9.53 19.81 6.11
CA GLU A 32 -9.26 20.50 7.37
C GLU A 32 -10.55 20.83 8.14
N GLN A 33 -11.67 20.98 7.44
CA GLN A 33 -13.00 21.15 8.04
C GLN A 33 -13.63 19.86 8.55
N LEU A 34 -13.15 18.69 8.08
CA LEU A 34 -13.65 17.41 8.57
C LEU A 34 -13.27 17.17 10.03
N PRO A 35 -14.20 16.67 10.86
CA PRO A 35 -13.87 16.20 12.20
C PRO A 35 -12.72 15.16 12.14
N PRO A 36 -11.79 15.19 13.12
CA PRO A 36 -10.68 14.24 13.17
C PRO A 36 -11.11 12.79 13.09
N GLU A 37 -12.24 12.44 13.70
CA GLU A 37 -12.81 11.09 13.75
C GLU A 37 -13.24 10.62 12.35
N VAL A 38 -13.85 11.51 11.55
CA VAL A 38 -14.26 11.21 10.17
C VAL A 38 -13.03 11.03 9.29
N THR A 39 -12.01 11.88 9.46
CA THR A 39 -10.74 11.74 8.73
C THR A 39 -10.06 10.40 9.03
N LEU A 40 -9.99 10.02 10.32
CA LEU A 40 -9.42 8.75 10.76
C LEU A 40 -10.24 7.55 10.27
N CYS A 41 -11.57 7.69 10.23
CA CYS A 41 -12.45 6.69 9.64
C CYS A 41 -12.13 6.50 8.16
N ILE A 42 -11.97 7.57 7.37
CA ILE A 42 -11.56 7.43 5.95
C ILE A 42 -10.22 6.70 5.84
N PHE A 43 -9.23 7.08 6.66
CA PHE A 43 -7.91 6.45 6.63
C PHE A 43 -7.95 4.97 7.01
N SER A 44 -8.85 4.51 7.87
CA SER A 44 -8.92 3.10 8.26
C SER A 44 -9.37 2.16 7.14
N TRP A 45 -9.89 2.69 6.02
CA TRP A 45 -10.30 1.91 4.85
C TRP A 45 -9.19 1.77 3.81
N LEU A 46 -8.11 2.53 3.95
CA LEU A 46 -7.01 2.56 3.00
C LEU A 46 -6.07 1.36 3.22
N ASP A 47 -5.50 0.85 2.14
CA ASP A 47 -4.41 -0.12 2.23
C ASP A 47 -3.10 0.55 2.64
N VAL A 48 -2.10 -0.25 3.03
CA VAL A 48 -0.80 0.26 3.50
C VAL A 48 -0.14 1.20 2.47
N GLN A 49 -0.24 0.89 1.17
CA GLN A 49 0.37 1.75 0.15
C GLN A 49 -0.38 3.08 0.01
N SER A 50 -1.71 3.06 0.00
CA SER A 50 -2.49 4.30 -0.05
C SER A 50 -2.31 5.13 1.21
N LEU A 51 -2.23 4.54 2.40
CA LEU A 51 -1.89 5.24 3.64
C LEU A 51 -0.53 5.94 3.55
N CYS A 52 0.49 5.25 3.04
CA CYS A 52 1.80 5.86 2.82
C CYS A 52 1.72 7.04 1.84
N ARG A 53 1.00 6.89 0.73
CA ARG A 53 0.83 7.97 -0.26
C ARG A 53 0.11 9.18 0.36
N VAL A 54 -1.00 8.96 1.04
CA VAL A 54 -1.79 9.99 1.76
C VAL A 54 -0.96 10.66 2.86
N SER A 55 -0.07 9.93 3.55
CA SER A 55 0.83 10.53 4.53
C SER A 55 1.89 11.46 3.92
N MET A 56 2.13 11.36 2.61
CA MET A 56 3.09 12.19 1.89
C MET A 56 2.45 13.41 1.22
N THR A 57 1.12 13.50 1.12
CA THR A 57 0.44 14.61 0.46
C THR A 57 0.36 15.86 1.34
N PHE A 58 -0.10 15.73 2.59
CA PHE A 58 -0.29 16.86 3.50
C PHE A 58 0.35 16.65 4.86
N ARG A 59 0.94 17.72 5.42
CA ARG A 59 1.57 17.69 6.75
C ARG A 59 0.58 17.35 7.86
N SER A 60 -0.62 17.94 7.81
CA SER A 60 -1.68 17.69 8.79
C SER A 60 -2.14 16.23 8.78
N TRP A 61 -2.25 15.63 7.58
CA TRP A 61 -2.60 14.21 7.42
C TRP A 61 -1.49 13.30 7.91
N ASN A 62 -0.23 13.60 7.56
CA ASN A 62 0.92 12.87 8.08
C ASN A 62 0.93 12.86 9.62
N GLN A 63 0.66 14.01 10.24
CA GLN A 63 0.60 14.11 11.70
C GLN A 63 -0.54 13.26 12.28
N LYS A 64 -1.76 13.34 11.73
CA LYS A 64 -2.91 12.52 12.15
C LYS A 64 -2.62 11.02 12.01
N ILE A 65 -2.07 10.60 10.86
CA ILE A 65 -1.72 9.19 10.56
C ILE A 65 -0.60 8.68 11.47
N ARG A 66 0.42 9.49 11.74
CA ARG A 66 1.55 9.10 12.59
C ARG A 66 1.21 9.06 14.07
N ALA A 67 0.29 9.91 14.52
CA ALA A 67 -0.14 9.98 15.91
C ALA A 67 -1.09 8.83 16.29
N ASN A 68 -1.84 8.30 15.33
CA ASN A 68 -2.81 7.25 15.59
C ASN A 68 -2.26 5.86 15.26
N ASP A 69 -1.64 5.21 16.26
CA ASP A 69 -1.04 3.88 16.08
C ASP A 69 -2.08 2.79 15.77
N SER A 70 -3.34 2.98 16.20
CA SER A 70 -4.40 1.99 15.99
C SER A 70 -4.77 1.77 14.52
N LEU A 71 -4.51 2.76 13.65
CA LEU A 71 -4.69 2.62 12.19
C LEU A 71 -3.84 1.49 11.61
N TRP A 72 -2.68 1.22 12.20
CA TRP A 72 -1.73 0.24 11.68
C TRP A 72 -2.00 -1.18 12.19
N LYS A 73 -2.77 -1.32 13.27
CA LYS A 73 -3.05 -2.59 13.93
C LYS A 73 -3.74 -3.60 13.00
N PRO A 74 -4.83 -3.27 12.27
CA PRO A 74 -5.47 -4.24 11.37
C PRO A 74 -4.52 -4.75 10.29
N HIS A 75 -3.68 -3.87 9.74
CA HIS A 75 -2.67 -4.26 8.77
C HIS A 75 -1.65 -5.22 9.39
N CYS A 76 -1.12 -4.93 10.58
CA CYS A 76 -0.21 -5.84 11.28
C CYS A 76 -0.83 -7.22 11.51
N LEU A 77 -2.09 -7.27 11.93
CA LEU A 77 -2.80 -8.53 12.15
C LEU A 77 -2.96 -9.33 10.86
N ALA A 78 -3.15 -8.67 9.71
CA ALA A 78 -3.17 -9.34 8.42
C ALA A 78 -1.81 -9.95 8.07
N LEU A 79 -0.70 -9.25 8.34
CA LEU A 79 0.66 -9.80 8.14
C LEU A 79 0.95 -10.98 9.07
N ARG A 80 0.34 -11.01 10.26
CA ARG A 80 0.53 -12.08 11.27
C ARG A 80 0.11 -13.46 10.76
N ALA A 81 -0.78 -13.53 9.76
CA ALA A 81 -1.13 -14.79 9.10
C ALA A 81 0.08 -15.45 8.39
N VAL A 82 1.08 -14.65 8.01
CA VAL A 82 2.28 -15.10 7.26
C VAL A 82 3.53 -15.02 8.13
N CYS A 83 3.70 -13.93 8.87
CA CYS A 83 4.86 -13.63 9.72
C CYS A 83 4.48 -13.66 11.20
N LYS A 84 3.92 -14.78 11.66
CA LYS A 84 3.44 -14.91 13.04
C LYS A 84 4.55 -14.72 14.06
N ARG A 85 5.67 -15.43 13.89
CA ARG A 85 6.82 -15.41 14.81
C ARG A 85 7.38 -13.99 14.94
N GLU A 86 7.65 -13.35 13.81
CA GLU A 86 8.25 -12.02 13.79
C GLU A 86 7.36 -10.96 14.42
N ILE A 87 6.05 -11.01 14.14
CA ILE A 87 5.09 -10.05 14.72
C ILE A 87 4.91 -10.30 16.21
N ASP A 88 4.80 -11.56 16.64
CA ASP A 88 4.65 -11.89 18.05
C ASP A 88 5.90 -11.48 18.85
N ASP A 89 7.11 -11.58 18.27
CA ASP A 89 8.35 -11.17 18.91
C ASP A 89 8.52 -9.65 18.96
N ASP A 90 8.16 -8.92 17.90
CA ASP A 90 8.17 -7.45 17.95
C ASP A 90 7.12 -6.91 18.94
N LEU A 91 5.97 -7.58 19.09
CA LEU A 91 4.96 -7.26 20.10
C LEU A 91 5.50 -7.45 21.52
N LYS A 92 6.17 -8.57 21.80
CA LYS A 92 6.84 -8.80 23.10
C LYS A 92 7.92 -7.76 23.37
N SER A 93 8.58 -7.29 22.32
CA SER A 93 9.63 -6.26 22.40
C SER A 93 9.07 -4.84 22.62
N GLY A 94 7.75 -4.66 22.60
CA GLY A 94 7.10 -3.38 22.89
C GLY A 94 7.12 -2.38 21.74
N TYR A 95 7.30 -2.82 20.49
CA TYR A 95 7.23 -1.93 19.33
C TYR A 95 5.80 -1.42 19.07
N SER A 96 5.68 -0.21 18.53
CA SER A 96 4.41 0.33 18.03
C SER A 96 3.89 -0.46 16.83
N TRP A 97 2.58 -0.47 16.58
CA TRP A 97 2.01 -1.16 15.41
C TRP A 97 2.62 -0.63 14.11
N ARG A 98 2.83 0.67 14.00
CA ARG A 98 3.49 1.26 12.83
C ARG A 98 4.91 0.71 12.64
N ASP A 99 5.70 0.60 13.70
CA ASP A 99 7.08 0.13 13.61
C ASP A 99 7.14 -1.37 13.30
N ILE A 100 6.24 -2.17 13.90
CA ILE A 100 6.06 -3.60 13.59
C ILE A 100 5.75 -3.77 12.10
N LEU A 101 4.78 -3.00 11.58
CA LEU A 101 4.40 -3.06 10.17
C LEU A 101 5.60 -2.75 9.28
N ARG A 102 6.30 -1.64 9.54
CA ARG A 102 7.45 -1.22 8.72
C ARG A 102 8.55 -2.26 8.69
N ARG A 103 8.84 -2.90 9.83
CA ARG A 103 9.86 -3.96 9.94
C ARG A 103 9.49 -5.22 9.15
N ASN A 104 8.23 -5.61 9.18
CA ASN A 104 7.79 -6.91 8.65
C ASN A 104 7.13 -6.84 7.27
N TYR A 105 6.80 -5.65 6.76
CA TYR A 105 6.03 -5.51 5.53
C TYR A 105 6.69 -6.20 4.33
N GLN A 106 7.96 -5.88 4.07
CA GLN A 106 8.67 -6.47 2.94
C GLN A 106 8.89 -7.98 3.15
N LYS A 107 9.29 -8.40 4.37
CA LYS A 107 9.46 -9.82 4.71
C LYS A 107 8.17 -10.60 4.45
N SER A 108 7.02 -10.09 4.89
CA SER A 108 5.73 -10.74 4.73
C SER A 108 5.29 -10.87 3.27
N LYS A 109 5.53 -9.85 2.44
CA LYS A 109 5.23 -9.89 0.99
C LYS A 109 6.03 -11.00 0.32
N VAL A 110 7.33 -11.06 0.56
CA VAL A 110 8.21 -12.06 -0.05
C VAL A 110 7.84 -13.46 0.43
N LYS A 111 7.66 -13.62 1.75
CA LYS A 111 7.28 -14.91 2.34
C LYS A 111 5.93 -15.39 1.81
N LEU A 112 4.94 -14.50 1.68
CA LEU A 112 3.63 -14.83 1.12
C LEU A 112 3.73 -15.33 -0.33
N GLU A 113 4.56 -14.70 -1.16
CA GLU A 113 4.71 -15.12 -2.57
C GLU A 113 5.42 -16.47 -2.71
N TRP A 114 6.37 -16.77 -1.83
CA TRP A 114 6.93 -18.12 -1.74
C TRP A 114 5.87 -19.12 -1.24
N LEU A 115 5.16 -18.79 -0.17
CA LEU A 115 4.16 -19.67 0.42
C LEU A 115 2.93 -19.88 -0.48
N SER A 116 2.62 -18.95 -1.38
CA SER A 116 1.55 -19.11 -2.38
C SER A 116 1.93 -20.10 -3.50
N GLY A 117 3.21 -20.48 -3.59
CA GLY A 117 3.73 -21.33 -4.65
C GLY A 117 3.98 -20.60 -5.97
N ARG A 118 3.94 -19.26 -6.00
CA ARG A 118 4.28 -18.46 -7.20
C ARG A 118 5.65 -18.85 -7.76
N TYR A 119 6.55 -19.28 -6.88
CA TYR A 119 7.95 -19.60 -7.17
C TYR A 119 8.26 -21.10 -7.14
N SER A 120 7.27 -21.99 -7.09
CA SER A 120 7.50 -23.44 -7.01
C SER A 120 8.16 -24.03 -8.27
N ASN A 121 8.03 -23.39 -9.43
CA ASN A 121 8.51 -23.90 -10.73
C ASN A 121 9.44 -22.90 -11.44
N ILE A 122 10.40 -22.34 -10.73
CA ILE A 122 11.39 -21.43 -11.34
C ILE A 122 12.31 -22.26 -12.25
N SER A 123 12.13 -22.11 -13.56
CA SER A 123 12.98 -22.71 -14.59
C SER A 123 14.06 -21.77 -15.13
N SER A 124 14.03 -20.48 -14.78
CA SER A 124 14.96 -19.47 -15.25
C SER A 124 15.11 -18.34 -14.23
N PRO A 125 16.31 -17.72 -14.10
CA PRO A 125 16.52 -16.54 -13.26
C PRO A 125 15.57 -15.38 -13.55
N ILE A 126 15.07 -15.24 -14.79
CA ILE A 126 14.12 -14.17 -15.14
C ILE A 126 12.73 -14.35 -14.52
N ASN A 127 12.41 -15.57 -14.05
CA ASN A 127 11.15 -15.86 -13.36
C ASN A 127 11.20 -15.44 -11.89
N LEU A 128 12.37 -15.06 -11.38
CA LEU A 128 12.52 -14.46 -10.07
C LEU A 128 12.19 -12.97 -10.12
N PRO A 129 11.59 -12.41 -9.07
CA PRO A 129 11.31 -11.00 -9.02
C PRO A 129 12.62 -10.19 -8.93
N GLU A 130 12.89 -9.34 -9.93
CA GLU A 130 14.11 -8.52 -10.03
C GLU A 130 14.37 -7.62 -8.80
N LYS A 131 13.32 -7.24 -8.07
CA LYS A 131 13.37 -6.15 -7.08
C LYS A 131 12.86 -6.52 -5.68
N ILE A 132 12.51 -7.79 -5.45
CA ILE A 132 11.71 -8.18 -4.28
C ILE A 132 12.43 -9.21 -3.40
N MET A 133 13.72 -9.49 -3.56
CA MET A 133 14.40 -10.35 -2.58
C MET A 133 14.64 -9.56 -1.28
N TYR A 134 14.08 -10.04 -0.17
CA TYR A 134 14.32 -9.52 1.18
C TYR A 134 15.16 -10.54 1.94
N PRO A 135 16.24 -10.13 2.63
CA PRO A 135 17.06 -11.05 3.40
C PRO A 135 16.23 -11.63 4.56
N MET A 136 16.21 -12.96 4.68
CA MET A 136 15.51 -13.67 5.74
C MET A 136 16.46 -14.60 6.49
N ASP A 137 16.13 -14.86 7.75
CA ASP A 137 16.84 -15.82 8.58
C ASP A 137 16.62 -17.27 8.13
N ALA A 138 17.51 -18.17 8.59
CA ALA A 138 17.48 -19.58 8.22
C ALA A 138 16.18 -20.27 8.62
N GLU A 139 15.56 -19.88 9.74
CA GLU A 139 14.30 -20.45 10.21
C GLU A 139 13.15 -20.12 9.24
N THR A 140 13.07 -18.87 8.78
CA THR A 140 12.08 -18.41 7.80
C THR A 140 12.23 -19.14 6.46
N TRP A 141 13.48 -19.33 6.00
CA TRP A 141 13.75 -20.11 4.80
C TRP A 141 13.41 -21.59 4.99
N GLY A 142 13.61 -22.13 6.20
CA GLY A 142 13.20 -23.49 6.58
C GLY A 142 11.69 -23.69 6.46
N GLU A 143 10.88 -22.75 6.95
CA GLU A 143 9.42 -22.79 6.80
C GLU A 143 8.98 -22.80 5.33
N ILE A 144 9.60 -21.94 4.50
CA ILE A 144 9.33 -21.88 3.06
C ILE A 144 9.70 -23.20 2.39
N LEU A 145 10.89 -23.74 2.68
CA LEU A 145 11.37 -25.00 2.12
C LEU A 145 10.44 -26.15 2.48
N GLU A 146 9.96 -26.21 3.73
CA GLU A 146 9.05 -27.27 4.15
C GLU A 146 7.69 -27.17 3.43
N ALA A 147 7.17 -25.96 3.19
CA ALA A 147 5.96 -25.74 2.41
C ALA A 147 6.13 -26.21 0.95
N GLU A 148 7.28 -25.94 0.32
CA GLU A 148 7.60 -26.41 -1.03
C GLU A 148 7.73 -27.94 -1.10
N LEU A 149 8.41 -28.56 -0.14
CA LEU A 149 8.53 -30.02 -0.08
C LEU A 149 7.16 -30.70 0.04
N LYS A 150 6.23 -30.12 0.80
CA LYS A 150 4.84 -30.61 0.90
C LYS A 150 4.11 -30.52 -0.44
N ARG A 151 4.25 -29.41 -1.18
CA ARG A 151 3.67 -29.27 -2.53
C ARG A 151 4.22 -30.30 -3.51
N CYS A 152 5.53 -30.55 -3.49
CA CYS A 152 6.17 -31.55 -4.34
C CYS A 152 5.68 -32.97 -4.07
N LYS A 153 5.47 -33.34 -2.79
CA LYS A 153 4.90 -34.64 -2.43
C LYS A 153 3.48 -34.80 -2.99
N ASN A 154 2.61 -33.82 -2.74
CA ASN A 154 1.25 -33.83 -3.25
C ASN A 154 1.19 -33.92 -4.78
N HIS A 155 2.10 -33.25 -5.49
CA HIS A 155 2.18 -33.34 -6.95
C HIS A 155 2.59 -34.74 -7.42
N LYS A 156 3.54 -35.39 -6.74
CA LYS A 156 3.93 -36.77 -7.03
C LYS A 156 2.78 -37.75 -6.74
N ASP A 157 2.08 -37.57 -5.63
CA ASP A 157 0.94 -38.42 -5.27
C ASP A 157 -0.21 -38.31 -6.28
N LEU A 158 -0.47 -37.10 -6.81
CA LEU A 158 -1.44 -36.88 -7.89
C LEU A 158 -1.03 -37.54 -9.21
N ILE A 159 0.27 -37.65 -9.50
CA ILE A 159 0.76 -38.37 -10.68
C ILE A 159 0.59 -39.89 -10.48
N VAL A 160 0.89 -40.40 -9.28
CA VAL A 160 0.76 -41.83 -8.96
C VAL A 160 -0.69 -42.29 -8.98
N LEU A 161 -1.65 -41.45 -8.57
CA LEU A 161 -3.09 -41.77 -8.61
C LEU A 161 -3.71 -41.72 -10.02
N ARG A 162 -2.97 -41.27 -11.04
CA ARG A 162 -3.43 -41.19 -12.44
C ARG A 162 -2.88 -42.30 -13.34
N VAL A 163 -2.09 -43.23 -12.78
CA VAL A 163 -1.54 -44.42 -13.44
C VAL A 163 -2.27 -45.66 -12.93
#